data_AF-A0A7R9W5I5-F1
#
_entry.id   AF-A0A7R9W5I5-F1
#
_cell.length_a   1.000
_cell.length_b   1.000
_cell.length_c   1.000
_cell.angle_alpha   90.00
_cell.angle_beta   90.00
_cell.angle_gamma   90.00
#
_symmetry.space_group_name_H-M   'P 1'
#
loop_
_entity.id
_entity.type
_entity.pdbx_description
1 polymer ?
#
loop_
_entity_poly.entity_id
_entity_poly.type
_entity_poly.pdbx_seq_one_letter_code
_entity_poly.pdbx_strand_id
1 'polypeptide(L)'
;VDAMETAGESDAEKRVAPNTTSWGVPYAYFAIGDSTGCSADHFKNMRLVFNLAFCGNVAGNRFIGDCPDEAEDFMVKHDPIRSCNAYIKSEPKELEEAYWKIKGVYVYEREMEDVKPSTSEDAQ
;
A
#
# COMPACT_ATOMS: atom_id res chain seq x y z
N VAL A 1 6.33 -6.16 24.54
CA VAL A 1 5.17 -6.74 23.84
C VAL A 1 4.96 -5.98 22.56
N ASP A 2 5.25 -6.63 21.44
CA ASP A 2 5.05 -6.05 20.11
C ASP A 2 3.60 -6.32 19.65
N ALA A 3 3.08 -5.49 18.74
CA ALA A 3 1.83 -5.75 18.02
C ALA A 3 1.80 -7.16 17.44
N MET A 4 2.95 -7.67 16.99
CA MET A 4 3.09 -9.03 16.48
C MET A 4 2.70 -10.12 17.46
N GLU A 5 3.03 -9.93 18.74
CA GLU A 5 2.82 -10.94 19.79
C GLU A 5 1.39 -10.91 20.32
N THR A 6 0.74 -9.75 20.24
CA THR A 6 -0.58 -9.51 20.85
C THR A 6 -1.73 -9.49 19.86
N ALA A 7 -1.47 -9.46 18.55
CA ALA A 7 -2.51 -9.38 17.52
C ALA A 7 -3.53 -10.54 17.55
N GLY A 8 -3.12 -11.73 18.00
CA GLY A 8 -4.00 -12.89 18.15
C GLY A 8 -4.75 -12.95 19.49
N GLU A 9 -4.54 -11.98 20.38
CA GLU A 9 -5.16 -11.98 21.70
C GLU A 9 -6.66 -11.70 21.60
N SER A 10 -7.44 -12.53 22.29
CA SER A 10 -8.90 -12.45 22.32
C SER A 10 -9.40 -11.19 23.03
N ASP A 11 -8.69 -10.79 24.09
CA ASP A 11 -8.96 -9.59 24.87
C ASP A 11 -8.38 -8.35 24.19
N ALA A 12 -9.25 -7.43 23.78
CA ALA A 12 -8.86 -6.21 23.06
C ALA A 12 -7.92 -5.32 23.88
N GLU A 13 -8.11 -5.25 25.19
CA GLU A 13 -7.29 -4.40 26.07
C GLU A 13 -5.85 -4.88 26.17
N LYS A 14 -5.61 -6.16 25.86
CA LYS A 14 -4.28 -6.78 25.85
C LYS A 14 -3.60 -6.66 24.49
N ARG A 15 -4.31 -6.21 23.45
CA ARG A 15 -3.72 -5.95 22.13
C ARG A 15 -3.03 -4.60 22.13
N VAL A 16 -1.78 -4.59 21.66
CA VAL A 16 -1.09 -3.32 21.40
C VAL A 16 -1.63 -2.73 20.10
N ALA A 17 -2.33 -1.60 20.20
CA ALA A 17 -2.81 -0.82 19.06
C ALA A 17 -1.90 0.39 18.79
N PRO A 18 -1.69 0.77 17.52
CA PRO A 18 -0.87 1.92 17.18
C PRO A 18 -1.53 3.24 17.61
N ASN A 19 -0.78 4.10 18.31
CA ASN A 19 -1.20 5.48 18.53
C ASN A 19 -0.80 6.35 17.32
N THR A 20 -1.79 6.79 16.54
CA THR A 20 -1.54 7.59 15.33
C THR A 20 -1.21 9.05 15.64
N THR A 21 -1.54 9.58 16.82
CA THR A 21 -1.25 10.98 17.19
C THR A 21 0.22 11.21 17.51
N SER A 22 0.97 10.15 17.81
CA SER A 22 2.42 10.22 18.03
C SER A 22 3.22 10.10 16.73
N TRP A 23 2.56 9.91 15.59
CA TRP A 23 3.23 9.87 14.29
C TRP A 23 3.66 11.27 13.85
N GLY A 24 4.77 11.35 13.11
CA GLY A 24 5.18 12.58 12.44
C GLY A 24 4.31 12.91 11.23
N VAL A 25 4.75 13.87 10.44
CA VAL A 25 4.09 14.23 9.17
C VAL A 25 4.07 13.02 8.22
N PRO A 26 2.91 12.66 7.62
CA PRO A 26 2.84 11.53 6.70
C PRO A 26 3.59 11.85 5.40
N TYR A 27 4.21 10.82 4.79
CA TYR A 27 4.86 10.95 3.48
C TYR A 27 3.90 11.41 2.38
N ALA A 28 2.65 10.92 2.43
CA ALA A 28 1.58 11.32 1.53
C ALA A 28 0.28 11.50 2.31
N TYR A 29 -0.49 12.54 1.97
CA TYR A 29 -1.81 12.80 2.52
C TYR A 29 -2.82 12.97 1.38
N PHE A 30 -3.86 12.13 1.39
CA PHE A 30 -4.96 12.18 0.43
C PHE A 30 -6.22 12.67 1.16
N ALA A 31 -6.65 13.88 0.83
CA ALA A 31 -7.83 14.48 1.43
C ALA A 31 -9.10 13.79 0.90
N ILE A 32 -9.77 12.99 1.72
CA ILE A 32 -11.00 12.26 1.40
C ILE A 32 -12.07 12.65 2.43
N GLY A 33 -13.30 12.88 1.97
CA GLY A 33 -14.45 13.19 2.82
C GLY A 33 -15.26 14.37 2.29
N ASP A 34 -16.29 14.72 3.06
CA ASP A 34 -17.34 15.66 2.63
C ASP A 34 -16.81 17.06 2.26
N SER A 35 -15.65 17.46 2.79
CA SER A 35 -15.03 18.76 2.56
C SER A 35 -13.97 18.79 1.45
N THR A 36 -13.63 17.65 0.84
CA THR A 36 -12.45 17.53 -0.03
C THR A 36 -12.79 17.41 -1.51
N GLY A 37 -14.08 17.42 -1.86
CA GLY A 37 -14.57 17.15 -3.22
C GLY A 37 -14.37 15.70 -3.68
N CYS A 38 -13.84 14.83 -2.81
CA CYS A 38 -13.62 13.41 -3.04
C CYS A 38 -14.35 12.62 -1.95
N SER A 39 -15.51 12.07 -2.29
CA SER A 39 -16.33 11.32 -1.31
C SER A 39 -15.61 10.04 -0.85
N ALA A 40 -15.74 9.74 0.44
CA ALA A 40 -15.26 8.48 1.00
C ALA A 40 -15.97 7.26 0.41
N ASP A 41 -17.18 7.42 -0.14
CA ASP A 41 -17.97 6.32 -0.71
C ASP A 41 -17.35 5.66 -1.94
N HIS A 42 -16.36 6.31 -2.55
CA HIS A 42 -15.54 5.71 -3.60
C HIS A 42 -14.67 4.54 -3.10
N PHE A 43 -14.46 4.44 -1.77
CA PHE A 43 -13.56 3.46 -1.15
C PHE A 43 -14.34 2.60 -0.14
N LYS A 44 -14.77 1.41 -0.57
CA LYS A 44 -15.54 0.49 0.28
C LYS A 44 -15.13 -0.95 0.04
N ASN A 45 -15.22 -1.77 1.09
CA ASN A 45 -14.92 -3.20 1.05
C ASN A 45 -13.55 -3.50 0.40
N MET A 46 -12.55 -2.71 0.80
CA MET A 46 -11.21 -2.81 0.24
C MET A 46 -10.58 -4.15 0.62
N ARG A 47 -9.75 -4.67 -0.29
CA ARG A 47 -8.93 -5.87 -0.06
C ARG A 47 -7.46 -5.53 -0.18
N LEU A 48 -6.65 -6.09 0.69
CA LEU A 48 -5.19 -5.98 0.59
C LEU A 48 -4.70 -6.91 -0.53
N VAL A 49 -3.86 -6.40 -1.42
CA VAL A 49 -3.29 -7.15 -2.54
C VAL A 49 -1.78 -6.94 -2.57
N PHE A 50 -1.02 -8.02 -2.39
CA PHE A 50 0.41 -8.07 -2.66
C PHE A 50 0.61 -8.72 -4.03
N ASN A 51 1.32 -8.06 -4.92
CA ASN A 51 1.51 -8.52 -6.29
C ASN A 51 2.90 -8.13 -6.79
N LEU A 52 3.48 -8.99 -7.62
CA LEU A 52 4.60 -8.66 -8.49
C LEU A 52 4.12 -8.89 -9.91
N ALA A 53 3.93 -7.80 -10.65
CA ALA A 53 3.60 -7.84 -12.06
C ALA A 53 4.77 -7.28 -12.86
N PHE A 54 5.03 -7.91 -13.99
CA PHE A 54 6.11 -7.52 -14.89
C PHE A 54 5.55 -6.93 -16.17
N CYS A 55 6.25 -5.94 -16.70
CA CYS A 55 5.90 -5.25 -17.93
C CYS A 55 4.50 -4.63 -17.87
N GLY A 56 3.54 -5.18 -18.62
CA GLY A 56 2.20 -4.62 -18.76
C GLY A 56 2.19 -3.17 -19.23
N ASN A 57 1.06 -2.48 -19.00
CA ASN A 57 0.88 -1.11 -19.50
C ASN A 57 1.71 -0.06 -18.77
N VAL A 58 2.20 -0.35 -17.55
CA VAL A 58 2.95 0.63 -16.75
C VAL A 58 4.44 0.42 -16.96
N ALA A 59 5.03 -0.66 -16.41
CA ALA A 59 6.46 -0.90 -16.52
C ALA A 59 6.88 -1.20 -17.97
N GLY A 60 6.07 -1.98 -18.70
CA GLY A 60 6.40 -2.41 -20.06
C GLY A 60 6.50 -1.24 -21.03
N ASN A 61 5.57 -0.28 -20.96
CA ASN A 61 5.62 0.93 -21.80
C ASN A 61 6.83 1.83 -21.51
N ARG A 62 7.41 1.73 -20.32
CA ARG A 62 8.57 2.52 -19.90
C ARG A 62 9.90 1.82 -20.07
N PHE A 63 9.89 0.51 -20.36
CA PHE A 63 11.08 -0.34 -20.34
C PHE A 63 12.25 0.23 -21.16
N ILE A 64 12.02 0.70 -22.38
CA ILE A 64 13.11 1.27 -23.21
C ILE A 64 13.76 2.49 -22.56
N GLY A 65 13.00 3.31 -21.84
CA GLY A 65 13.51 4.53 -21.21
C GLY A 65 14.09 4.30 -19.81
N ASP A 66 13.48 3.41 -19.04
CA ASP A 66 13.87 3.14 -17.64
C ASP A 66 14.97 2.07 -17.54
N CYS A 67 15.09 1.19 -18.54
CA CYS A 67 16.03 0.07 -18.61
C CYS A 67 16.73 0.05 -19.99
N PRO A 68 17.52 1.09 -20.35
CA PRO A 68 18.06 1.23 -21.70
C PRO A 68 19.07 0.13 -22.06
N ASP A 69 19.87 -0.33 -21.10
CA ASP A 69 20.88 -1.37 -21.31
C ASP A 69 20.22 -2.72 -21.60
N GLU A 70 19.22 -3.12 -20.81
CA GLU A 70 18.44 -4.33 -21.07
C GLU A 70 17.61 -4.18 -22.35
N ALA A 71 17.09 -2.98 -22.63
CA ALA A 71 16.35 -2.75 -23.85
C ALA A 71 17.22 -2.89 -25.11
N GLU A 72 18.51 -2.57 -25.05
CA GLU A 72 19.45 -2.80 -26.17
C GLU A 72 19.53 -4.30 -26.51
N ASP A 73 19.71 -5.15 -25.50
CA ASP A 73 19.87 -6.60 -25.66
C ASP A 73 18.57 -7.32 -26.06
N PHE A 74 17.42 -6.81 -25.60
CA PHE A 74 16.11 -7.48 -25.76
C PHE A 74 15.14 -6.73 -26.67
N MET A 75 15.62 -5.78 -27.48
CA MET A 75 14.78 -4.95 -28.36
C MET A 75 13.97 -5.78 -29.37
N VAL A 76 12.65 -5.67 -29.31
CA VAL A 76 11.73 -6.27 -30.29
C VAL A 76 11.08 -5.19 -31.13
N LYS A 77 11.65 -4.87 -32.29
CA LYS A 77 11.07 -3.94 -33.30
C LYS A 77 10.64 -2.57 -32.73
N HIS A 78 11.37 -2.04 -31.74
CA HIS A 78 11.03 -0.81 -31.03
C HIS A 78 9.66 -0.83 -30.32
N ASP A 79 9.16 -2.03 -29.96
CA ASP A 79 7.98 -2.20 -29.13
C ASP A 79 8.43 -2.38 -27.66
N PRO A 80 8.17 -1.40 -26.78
CA PRO A 80 8.68 -1.42 -25.41
C PRO A 80 8.09 -2.57 -24.58
N ILE A 81 6.80 -2.89 -24.76
CA ILE A 81 6.15 -3.97 -24.03
C ILE A 81 6.71 -5.33 -24.49
N ARG A 82 6.87 -5.55 -25.79
CA ARG A 82 7.46 -6.81 -26.30
C ARG A 82 8.92 -6.97 -25.89
N SER A 83 9.68 -5.88 -25.87
CA SER A 83 11.09 -5.90 -25.44
C SER A 83 11.18 -6.24 -23.95
N CYS A 84 10.35 -5.64 -23.11
CA CYS A 84 10.25 -6.00 -21.69
C CYS A 84 9.88 -7.48 -21.51
N ASN A 85 8.89 -7.98 -22.25
CA ASN A 85 8.50 -9.39 -22.18
C ASN A 85 9.62 -10.33 -22.65
N ALA A 86 10.42 -9.91 -23.64
CA ALA A 86 11.57 -10.67 -24.10
C ALA A 86 12.65 -10.75 -23.02
N TYR A 87 12.92 -9.65 -22.33
CA TYR A 87 13.82 -9.61 -21.17
C TYR A 87 13.32 -10.53 -20.04
N ILE A 88 12.07 -10.42 -19.61
CA ILE A 88 11.54 -11.30 -18.55
C ILE A 88 11.58 -12.78 -18.95
N LYS A 89 11.35 -13.09 -20.23
CA LYS A 89 11.44 -14.47 -20.75
C LYS A 89 12.87 -15.03 -20.75
N SER A 90 13.89 -14.19 -20.67
CA SER A 90 15.28 -14.65 -20.55
C SER A 90 15.64 -15.10 -19.13
N GLU A 91 14.68 -15.07 -18.19
CA GLU A 91 14.89 -15.40 -16.77
C GLU A 91 16.06 -14.61 -16.16
N PRO A 92 15.99 -13.26 -16.14
CA PRO A 92 17.07 -12.45 -15.61
C PRO A 92 17.32 -12.79 -14.14
N LYS A 93 18.59 -12.87 -13.76
CA LYS A 93 19.01 -13.19 -12.39
C LYS A 93 18.51 -12.16 -11.39
N GLU A 94 18.32 -10.93 -11.84
CA GLU A 94 17.77 -9.83 -11.05
C GLU A 94 16.37 -10.15 -10.50
N LEU A 95 15.61 -11.05 -11.15
CA LEU A 95 14.31 -11.50 -10.65
C LEU A 95 14.41 -12.42 -9.42
N GLU A 96 15.59 -12.96 -9.08
CA GLU A 96 15.78 -13.73 -7.85
C GLU A 96 15.50 -12.88 -6.59
N GLU A 97 15.72 -11.57 -6.68
CA GLU A 97 15.42 -10.61 -5.59
C GLU A 97 14.01 -10.00 -5.70
N ALA A 98 13.22 -10.37 -6.72
CA ALA A 98 11.84 -9.93 -6.89
C ALA A 98 10.88 -10.80 -6.05
N TYR A 99 10.89 -10.62 -4.72
CA TYR A 99 9.98 -11.32 -3.81
C TYR A 99 9.55 -10.44 -2.63
N TRP A 100 8.42 -10.82 -2.00
CA TRP A 100 7.98 -10.24 -0.74
C TRP A 100 8.41 -11.12 0.43
N LYS A 101 9.13 -10.55 1.41
CA LYS A 101 9.43 -11.21 2.69
C LYS A 101 8.66 -10.57 3.82
N ILE A 102 7.42 -11.03 4.04
CA ILE A 102 6.47 -10.37 4.93
C ILE A 102 6.61 -10.95 6.35
N LYS A 103 6.94 -10.08 7.31
CA LYS A 103 7.02 -10.44 8.74
C LYS A 103 5.63 -10.57 9.38
N GLY A 104 4.67 -9.73 8.99
CA GLY A 104 3.29 -9.77 9.46
C GLY A 104 2.44 -8.67 8.82
N VAL A 105 1.12 -8.87 8.78
CA VAL A 105 0.12 -7.89 8.35
C VAL A 105 -0.91 -7.77 9.47
N TYR A 106 -1.04 -6.56 10.03
CA TYR A 106 -1.93 -6.26 11.14
C TYR A 106 -2.93 -5.20 10.69
N VAL A 107 -4.22 -5.50 10.84
CA VAL A 107 -5.30 -4.59 10.48
C VAL A 107 -6.02 -4.19 11.76
N TYR A 108 -6.13 -2.88 11.96
CA TYR A 108 -6.79 -2.28 13.11
C TYR A 108 -8.00 -1.49 12.63
N GLU A 109 -9.04 -1.51 13.44
CA GLU A 109 -10.18 -0.63 13.29
C GLU A 109 -10.10 0.45 14.36
N ARG A 110 -10.42 1.69 13.99
CA ARG A 110 -10.50 2.77 14.97
C ARG A 110 -11.76 2.54 15.82
N GLU A 111 -11.59 2.46 17.12
CA GLU A 111 -12.72 2.57 18.04
C GLU A 111 -13.36 3.95 17.82
N MET A 112 -14.61 3.96 17.37
CA MET A 112 -15.38 5.20 17.34
C MET A 112 -15.67 5.56 18.79
N GLU A 113 -15.04 6.61 19.30
CA GLU A 113 -15.45 7.19 20.57
C GLU A 113 -16.90 7.64 20.40
N ASP A 114 -17.80 7.06 21.18
CA ASP A 114 -19.14 7.61 21.38
C ASP A 114 -18.93 9.04 21.88
N VAL A 115 -19.18 10.02 21.02
CA VAL A 115 -19.23 11.42 21.42
C VAL A 115 -20.38 11.51 22.41
N LYS A 116 -20.07 11.41 23.71
CA LYS A 116 -21.02 11.71 24.76
C LYS A 116 -21.50 13.14 24.48
N PRO A 117 -22.82 13.38 24.33
CA PRO A 117 -23.31 14.73 24.13
C PRO A 117 -22.77 15.58 25.28
N SER A 118 -22.09 16.67 24.96
CA SER A 118 -21.61 17.63 25.96
C SER A 118 -22.85 18.10 26.73
N THR A 119 -22.99 17.68 27.98
CA THR A 119 -23.99 18.23 28.89
C THR A 119 -23.71 19.72 29.03
N SER A 120 -24.67 20.54 28.62
CA SER A 120 -24.65 22.00 28.69
C SER A 120 -24.82 22.50 30.13
N GLU A 121 -23.96 22.06 31.06
CA GLU A 121 -24.01 22.44 32.48
C GLU A 121 -22.98 23.51 32.89
N ASP A 122 -22.18 24.05 31.96
CA ASP A 122 -21.18 25.08 32.27
C ASP A 122 -21.46 26.43 31.59
N ALA A 123 -22.69 26.93 31.74
CA ALA A 123 -23.00 28.34 31.52
C ALA A 123 -23.83 28.87 32.69
N GLN A 124 -23.14 29.25 33.77
CA GLN A 124 -23.63 30.19 34.78
C GLN A 124 -23.37 31.63 34.31
#